data_AF-A0A2N3YJJ6-F1
#
_entry.id   AF-A0A2N3YJJ6-F1
#
_cell.length_a   1.000
_cell.length_b   1.000
_cell.length_c   1.000
_cell.angle_alpha   90.00
_cell.angle_beta   90.00
_cell.angle_gamma   90.00
#
_symmetry.space_group_name_H-M   'P 1'
#
loop_
_entity.id
_entity.type
_entity.pdbx_description
1 polymer ?
#
loop_
_entity_poly.entity_id
_entity_poly.type
_entity_poly.pdbx_seq_one_letter_code
_entity_poly.pdbx_strand_id
1 'polypeptide(L)'
;MTMVDDTRGTGDVSADVALAADLADLRHALQDHPFPASQDDLIAACLARHEPTRLACRLSRLPRERRYATLDELLDDVAAVAALPAPR
;
A
#
# COMPACT_ATOMS: atom_id res chain seq x y z
N MET A 1 -1.28 43.27 -1.68
CA MET A 1 -0.21 42.41 -2.20
C MET A 1 -0.37 41.08 -1.50
N THR A 2 -1.18 40.18 -2.06
CA THR A 2 -1.52 38.91 -1.43
C THR A 2 -0.76 37.83 -2.17
N MET A 3 0.36 37.37 -1.62
CA MET A 3 0.99 36.12 -2.04
C MET A 3 0.12 35.00 -1.49
N VAL A 4 -0.64 34.37 -2.38
CA VAL A 4 -1.42 33.18 -2.07
C VAL A 4 -0.47 32.01 -2.29
N ASP A 5 -0.06 31.39 -1.19
CA ASP A 5 0.85 30.26 -1.15
C ASP A 5 0.15 29.03 -1.74
N ASP A 6 0.54 28.66 -2.96
CA ASP A 6 0.11 27.45 -3.66
C ASP A 6 0.98 26.26 -3.20
N THR A 7 0.75 25.78 -1.99
CA THR A 7 1.43 24.58 -1.44
C THR A 7 0.61 23.31 -1.57
N ARG A 8 -0.54 23.34 -2.26
CA ARG A 8 -1.43 22.17 -2.37
C ARG A 8 -1.03 21.16 -3.44
N GLY A 9 -0.10 21.48 -4.35
CA GLY A 9 0.29 20.58 -5.45
C GLY A 9 1.43 19.59 -5.13
N THR A 10 2.39 19.95 -4.28
CA THR A 10 3.63 19.17 -4.11
C THR A 10 3.44 17.94 -3.19
N GLY A 11 2.54 18.03 -2.23
CA GLY A 11 2.26 16.96 -1.27
C GLY A 11 1.57 15.74 -1.90
N ASP A 12 0.65 16.00 -2.83
CA ASP A 12 -0.11 14.96 -3.54
C ASP A 12 0.78 14.14 -4.48
N VAL A 13 1.60 14.83 -5.30
CA VAL A 13 2.56 14.18 -6.21
C VAL A 13 3.60 13.37 -5.45
N SER A 14 4.08 13.86 -4.30
CA SER A 14 5.07 13.13 -3.48
C SER A 14 4.46 11.86 -2.85
N ALA A 15 3.20 11.92 -2.43
CA ALA A 15 2.47 10.78 -1.89
C ALA A 15 2.18 9.72 -2.98
N ASP A 16 1.84 10.16 -4.19
CA ASP A 16 1.60 9.28 -5.34
C ASP A 16 2.89 8.54 -5.78
N VAL A 17 4.02 9.26 -5.86
CA VAL A 17 5.34 8.64 -6.15
C VAL A 17 5.73 7.63 -5.09
N ALA A 18 5.49 7.93 -3.80
CA ALA A 18 5.75 6.99 -2.71
C ALA A 18 4.83 5.76 -2.78
N LEU A 19 3.56 5.94 -3.14
CA LEU A 19 2.61 4.85 -3.35
C LEU A 19 3.03 3.95 -4.51
N ALA A 20 3.41 4.53 -5.65
CA ALA A 20 3.88 3.77 -6.81
C ALA A 20 5.13 2.93 -6.48
N ALA A 21 6.06 3.48 -5.70
CA ALA A 21 7.22 2.73 -5.21
C ALA A 21 6.80 1.60 -4.25
N ASP A 22 5.89 1.86 -3.31
CA ASP A 22 5.39 0.85 -2.38
C ASP A 22 4.68 -0.31 -3.09
N LEU A 23 3.90 -0.02 -4.15
CA LEU A 23 3.24 -1.04 -4.97
C LEU A 23 4.25 -1.89 -5.76
N ALA A 24 5.32 -1.27 -6.28
CA ALA A 24 6.39 -1.99 -6.95
C ALA A 24 7.16 -2.91 -5.97
N ASP A 25 7.48 -2.42 -4.77
CA ASP A 25 8.10 -3.22 -3.71
C ASP A 25 7.21 -4.40 -3.31
N LEU A 26 5.91 -4.17 -3.06
CA LEU A 26 4.94 -5.22 -2.74
C LEU A 26 4.83 -6.27 -3.85
N ARG A 27 4.78 -5.82 -5.11
CA ARG A 27 4.73 -6.73 -6.25
C ARG A 27 5.97 -7.62 -6.30
N HIS A 28 7.16 -7.05 -6.09
CA HIS A 28 8.40 -7.80 -6.09
C HIS A 28 8.49 -8.77 -4.90
N ALA A 29 8.03 -8.35 -3.72
CA ALA A 29 8.02 -9.16 -2.51
C ALA A 29 7.05 -10.34 -2.58
N LEU A 30 5.91 -10.18 -3.26
CA LEU A 30 4.82 -11.16 -3.25
C LEU A 30 4.63 -11.91 -4.59
N GLN A 31 5.47 -11.66 -5.60
CA GLN A 31 5.36 -12.34 -6.91
C GLN A 31 5.43 -13.87 -6.82
N ASP A 32 6.18 -14.41 -5.86
CA ASP A 32 6.33 -15.85 -5.62
C ASP A 32 5.44 -16.36 -4.47
N HIS A 33 4.60 -15.50 -3.88
CA HIS A 33 3.75 -15.89 -2.77
C HIS A 33 2.56 -16.74 -3.27
N PRO A 34 2.27 -17.88 -2.62
CA PRO A 34 1.12 -18.70 -3.01
C PRO A 34 -0.20 -17.99 -2.65
N PHE A 35 -1.10 -17.86 -3.62
CA PHE A 35 -2.46 -17.38 -3.41
C PHE A 35 -3.46 -18.56 -3.43
N PRO A 36 -4.60 -18.49 -2.70
CA PRO A 36 -5.14 -17.33 -1.99
C PRO A 36 -4.47 -17.05 -0.64
N ALA A 37 -4.34 -15.76 -0.29
CA ALA A 37 -3.70 -15.30 0.94
C ALA A 37 -4.61 -14.35 1.75
N SER A 38 -4.49 -14.42 3.08
CA SER A 38 -5.14 -13.48 4.01
C SER A 38 -4.22 -12.29 4.32
N GLN A 39 -4.76 -11.22 4.91
CA GLN A 39 -3.95 -10.09 5.37
C GLN A 39 -2.78 -10.55 6.27
N ASP A 40 -3.05 -11.43 7.24
CA ASP A 40 -2.02 -11.89 8.17
C ASP A 40 -0.93 -12.71 7.45
N ASP A 41 -1.29 -13.55 6.47
CA ASP A 41 -0.31 -14.28 5.64
C ASP A 41 0.59 -13.33 4.86
N LEU A 42 0.02 -12.26 4.29
CA LEU A 42 0.74 -11.26 3.52
C LEU A 42 1.68 -10.42 4.41
N ILE A 43 1.22 -10.03 5.61
CA ILE A 43 2.05 -9.34 6.60
C ILE A 43 3.19 -10.27 7.05
N ALA A 44 2.90 -11.53 7.34
CA ALA A 44 3.90 -12.52 7.71
C ALA A 44 4.92 -12.73 6.58
N ALA A 45 4.48 -12.78 5.32
CA ALA A 45 5.36 -12.89 4.16
C ALA A 45 6.28 -11.67 4.01
N CYS A 46 5.76 -10.45 4.20
CA CYS A 46 6.57 -9.23 4.22
C CYS A 46 7.59 -9.24 5.37
N LEU A 47 7.17 -9.63 6.58
CA LEU A 47 8.07 -9.71 7.74
C LEU A 47 9.18 -10.76 7.54
N ALA A 48 8.84 -11.92 6.97
CA ALA A 48 9.81 -12.99 6.68
C ALA A 48 10.86 -12.57 5.64
N ARG A 49 10.49 -11.67 4.72
CA ARG A 49 11.38 -11.13 3.68
C ARG A 49 12.16 -9.88 4.11
N HIS A 50 12.02 -9.44 5.37
CA HIS A 50 12.62 -8.20 5.88
C HIS A 50 12.21 -6.94 5.08
N GLU A 51 10.98 -6.97 4.52
CA GLU A 51 10.42 -5.82 3.82
C GLU A 51 10.21 -4.63 4.78
N PRO A 52 10.24 -3.38 4.28
CA PRO A 52 10.15 -2.21 5.13
C PRO A 52 8.79 -2.17 5.85
N THR A 53 8.82 -1.81 7.15
CA THR A 53 7.64 -1.76 8.05
C THR A 53 6.47 -0.97 7.48
N ARG A 54 6.74 0.01 6.61
CA ARG A 54 5.72 0.79 5.89
C ARG A 54 4.76 -0.10 5.09
N LEU A 55 5.25 -1.19 4.47
CA LEU A 55 4.44 -2.11 3.69
C LEU A 55 3.51 -2.92 4.59
N ALA A 56 4.03 -3.44 5.72
CA ALA A 56 3.22 -4.12 6.73
C ALA A 56 2.13 -3.19 7.30
N CYS A 57 2.46 -1.92 7.55
CA CYS A 57 1.49 -0.90 7.97
C CYS A 57 0.41 -0.59 6.91
N ARG A 58 0.75 -0.65 5.61
CA ARG A 58 -0.26 -0.51 4.55
C ARG A 58 -1.16 -1.74 4.49
N LEU A 59 -0.56 -2.93 4.51
CA LEU A 59 -1.31 -4.19 4.50
C LEU A 59 -2.27 -4.28 5.68
N SER A 60 -1.89 -3.80 6.88
CA SER A 60 -2.77 -3.81 8.06
C SER A 60 -4.02 -2.94 7.95
N ARG A 61 -4.08 -2.01 6.98
CA ARG A 61 -5.28 -1.19 6.70
C ARG A 61 -6.31 -1.92 5.83
N LEU A 62 -5.94 -3.05 5.23
CA LEU A 62 -6.84 -3.87 4.42
C LEU A 62 -7.88 -4.59 5.30
N PRO A 63 -9.00 -5.03 4.73
CA PRO A 63 -9.97 -5.85 5.45
C PRO A 63 -9.40 -7.24 5.81
N ARG A 64 -9.31 -7.54 7.11
CA ARG A 64 -8.85 -8.84 7.64
C ARG A 64 -9.65 -10.04 7.15
N GLU A 65 -10.94 -9.84 6.89
CA GLU A 65 -11.87 -10.88 6.48
C GLU A 65 -11.77 -11.21 4.99
N ARG A 66 -11.07 -10.37 4.21
CA ARG A 66 -10.89 -10.57 2.77
C ARG A 66 -9.74 -11.53 2.52
N ARG A 67 -9.97 -12.48 1.61
CA ARG A 67 -8.92 -13.31 1.01
C ARG A 67 -8.67 -12.80 -0.39
N TYR A 68 -7.41 -12.53 -0.69
CA TYR A 68 -6.97 -12.14 -2.00
C TYR A 68 -6.69 -13.39 -2.81
N ALA A 69 -7.33 -13.53 -3.97
CA ALA A 69 -7.11 -14.67 -4.85
C ALA A 69 -5.88 -14.48 -5.75
N THR A 70 -5.47 -13.22 -5.95
CA THR A 70 -4.33 -12.85 -6.79
C THR A 70 -3.58 -11.66 -6.21
N LEU A 71 -2.32 -11.50 -6.64
CA LEU A 71 -1.53 -10.32 -6.33
C LEU A 71 -2.15 -9.04 -6.89
N ASP A 72 -2.77 -9.10 -8.06
CA ASP A 72 -3.37 -7.93 -8.71
C ASP A 72 -4.54 -7.36 -7.88
N GLU A 73 -5.41 -8.25 -7.37
CA GLU A 73 -6.50 -7.88 -6.47
C GLU A 73 -6.00 -7.19 -5.19
N LEU A 74 -4.88 -7.69 -4.64
CA LEU A 74 -4.24 -7.07 -3.47
C LEU A 74 -3.72 -5.67 -3.79
N LEU A 75 -3.02 -5.50 -4.92
CA LEU A 75 -2.42 -4.22 -5.30
C LEU A 75 -3.50 -3.16 -5.58
N ASP A 76 -4.62 -3.55 -6.20
CA ASP A 76 -5.77 -2.67 -6.44
C ASP A 76 -6.38 -2.19 -5.11
N ASP A 77 -6.60 -3.09 -4.16
CA ASP A 77 -7.12 -2.76 -2.83
C ASP A 77 -6.16 -1.85 -2.04
N VAL A 78 -4.84 -2.10 -2.13
CA VAL A 78 -3.83 -1.24 -1.48
C VAL A 78 -3.84 0.16 -2.09
N ALA A 79 -3.97 0.28 -3.41
CA ALA A 79 -4.08 1.57 -4.10
C ALA A 79 -5.38 2.30 -3.70
N ALA A 80 -6.51 1.59 -3.64
CA ALA A 80 -7.79 2.14 -3.21
C ALA A 80 -7.74 2.67 -1.77
N VAL A 81 -7.14 1.92 -0.84
CA VAL A 81 -7.01 2.33 0.58
C VAL A 81 -6.01 3.48 0.75
N ALA A 82 -5.00 3.59 -0.12
CA ALA A 82 -4.09 4.72 -0.13
C ALA A 82 -4.75 6.01 -0.61
N ALA A 83 -5.67 5.92 -1.57
CA ALA A 83 -6.45 7.05 -2.08
C ALA A 83 -7.52 7.54 -1.08
N LEU A 84 -7.91 6.72 -0.10
CA LEU A 84 -8.83 7.14 0.95
C LEU A 84 -8.12 8.10 1.94
N PRO A 85 -8.62 9.34 2.11
CA PRO A 85 -8.09 10.25 3.11
C PRO A 85 -8.27 9.62 4.50
N ALA A 86 -7.18 9.57 5.29
CA ALA A 86 -7.25 9.09 6.66
C ALA A 86 -8.33 9.87 7.43
N PRO A 87 -9.26 9.20 8.15
CA PRO A 87 -10.18 9.90 9.03
C PRO A 87 -9.35 10.66 10.08
N ARG A 88 -9.60 11.96 10.19
CA ARG A 88 -8.91 12.88 11.10
C ARG A 88 -9.36 12.69 12.54
#